data_AF-A0A502MN25-F1
#
_entry.id   AF-A0A502MN25-F1
#
_cell.length_a   1.000
_cell.length_b   1.000
_cell.length_c   1.000
_cell.angle_alpha   90.00
_cell.angle_beta   90.00
_cell.angle_gamma   90.00
#
_symmetry.space_group_name_H-M   'P 1'
#
loop_
_entity.id
_entity.type
_entity.pdbx_description
1 polymer ?
#
loop_
_entity_poly.entity_id
_entity_poly.type
_entity_poly.pdbx_seq_one_letter_code
_entity_poly.pdbx_strand_id
1 'polypeptide(L)' 'MDKKQADELIAEMRSIKKLLILQLLRNEVSQKQIASMLDISEATMSRMMPRAAGKTKKIPDVVS' A
#
# COMPACT_ATOMS: atom_id res chain seq x y z
N MET A 1 6.13 -19.61 19.47
CA MET A 1 5.09 -19.21 18.50
C MET A 1 4.82 -20.41 17.63
N ASP A 2 3.57 -20.87 17.58
CA ASP A 2 3.21 -21.95 16.67
C ASP A 2 3.11 -21.44 15.23
N LYS A 3 3.05 -22.35 14.25
CA LYS A 3 3.01 -21.99 12.83
C LYS A 3 1.78 -21.15 12.48
N LYS A 4 0.63 -21.43 13.10
CA LYS A 4 -0.63 -20.73 12.82
C LYS A 4 -0.55 -19.28 13.31
N GLN A 5 -0.03 -19.07 14.52
CA GLN A 5 0.24 -17.74 15.08
C GLN A 5 1.22 -16.94 14.21
N ALA A 6 2.24 -17.60 13.65
CA ALA A 6 3.17 -16.98 12.72
C ALA A 6 2.46 -16.49 11.44
N ASP A 7 1.61 -17.33 10.87
CA ASP A 7 0.87 -17.02 9.64
C ASP A 7 -0.15 -15.88 9.88
N GLU A 8 -0.83 -15.87 11.03
CA GLU A 8 -1.74 -14.81 11.45
C GLU A 8 -1.01 -13.46 11.62
N LEU A 9 0.14 -13.47 12.30
CA LEU A 9 0.98 -12.28 12.45
C LEU A 9 1.45 -11.74 11.09
N ILE A 10 1.90 -12.63 10.19
CA ILE A 10 2.31 -12.24 8.83
C ILE A 10 1.13 -11.63 8.05
N ALA A 11 -0.07 -12.18 8.19
CA ALA A 11 -1.27 -11.63 7.56
C ALA A 11 -1.60 -10.23 8.08
N GLU A 12 -1.50 -10.00 9.39
CA GLU A 12 -1.69 -8.69 10.01
C GLU A 12 -0.66 -7.67 9.52
N MET A 13 0.62 -8.05 9.51
CA MET A 13 1.70 -7.18 9.00
C MET A 13 1.49 -6.80 7.53
N ARG A 14 0.97 -7.72 6.71
CA ARG A 14 0.61 -7.41 5.31
C ARG A 14 -0.55 -6.42 5.23
N SER A 15 -1.54 -6.52 6.11
CA SER A 15 -2.67 -5.58 6.18
C SER A 15 -2.22 -4.18 6.57
N ILE A 16 -1.36 -4.05 7.60
CA ILE A 16 -0.77 -2.77 8.02
C ILE A 16 0.02 -2.13 6.87
N LYS A 17 0.86 -2.91 6.18
CA LYS A 17 1.62 -2.42 5.02
C LYS A 17 0.71 -1.85 3.93
N LYS A 18 -0.42 -2.50 3.64
CA LYS A 18 -1.40 -2.00 2.66
C LYS A 18 -2.05 -0.69 3.11
N LEU A 19 -2.42 -0.57 4.39
CA LEU A 19 -3.00 0.65 4.93
C LEU A 19 -2.03 1.83 4.84
N LEU A 20 -0.75 1.60 5.14
CA LEU A 20 0.30 2.62 5.00
C LEU A 20 0.44 3.08 3.53
N ILE A 21 0.47 2.14 2.58
CA ILE A 21 0.50 2.47 1.15
C ILE A 21 -0.71 3.32 0.75
N LEU A 22 -1.91 2.95 1.17
CA LEU A 22 -3.13 3.71 0.87
C LEU A 22 -3.09 5.12 1.46
N GLN A 23 -2.56 5.29 2.67
CA GLN A 23 -2.38 6.61 3.28
C GLN A 23 -1.38 7.46 2.50
N LEU A 24 -0.26 6.90 2.06
CA LEU A 24 0.74 7.60 1.26
C LEU A 24 0.18 8.02 -0.10
N LEU A 25 -0.62 7.15 -0.74
CA LEU A 25 -1.31 7.48 -1.98
C LEU A 25 -2.34 8.60 -1.80
N ARG A 26 -3.08 8.61 -0.67
CA ARG A 26 -3.98 9.71 -0.31
C ARG A 26 -3.22 11.03 -0.16
N ASN A 27 -2.00 10.98 0.36
CA ASN A 27 -1.11 12.14 0.49
C ASN A 27 -0.33 12.46 -0.79
N GLU A 28 -0.79 11.96 -1.94
CA GLU A 28 -0.22 12.21 -3.27
C GLU A 28 1.25 11.80 -3.44
N VAL A 29 1.76 10.92 -2.57
CA VAL A 29 3.11 10.37 -2.71
C VAL A 29 3.15 9.42 -3.91
N SER A 30 4.12 9.63 -4.80
CA SER A 30 4.23 8.81 -6.02
C SER A 30 4.59 7.35 -5.71
N GLN A 31 4.14 6.41 -6.55
CA GLN A 31 4.48 4.98 -6.38
C GLN A 31 5.99 4.73 -6.32
N LYS A 32 6.80 5.51 -7.06
CA LYS A 32 8.26 5.43 -7.03
C LYS A 32 8.84 5.81 -5.67
N GLN A 33 8.34 6.89 -5.06
CA GLN A 33 8.75 7.31 -3.72
C GLN A 33 8.34 6.27 -2.67
N ILE A 34 7.11 5.74 -2.75
CA ILE A 34 6.63 4.69 -1.84
C ILE A 34 7.51 3.43 -1.98
N ALA A 35 7.85 3.02 -3.19
CA ALA A 35 8.74 1.88 -3.43
C ALA A 35 10.11 2.07 -2.77
N SER A 36 10.69 3.27 -2.88
CA SER A 36 11.94 3.61 -2.20
C SER A 36 11.82 3.63 -0.68
N MET A 37 10.71 4.12 -0.12
CA MET A 37 10.48 4.15 1.34
C MET A 37 10.32 2.75 1.93
N LEU A 38 9.77 1.82 1.15
CA LEU A 38 9.53 0.43 1.56
C LEU A 38 10.66 -0.53 1.17
N ASP A 39 11.73 -0.02 0.56
CA ASP A 39 12.86 -0.79 0.02
C ASP A 39 12.41 -1.96 -0.88
N ILE A 40 11.53 -1.66 -1.84
CA ILE A 40 11.05 -2.63 -2.84
C ILE A 40 11.22 -2.09 -4.26
N SER A 41 11.24 -2.99 -5.24
CA SER A 41 11.25 -2.59 -6.64
C SER A 41 9.93 -1.93 -7.08
N GLU A 42 10.00 -1.00 -8.03
CA GLU A 42 8.81 -0.37 -8.62
C GLU A 42 7.86 -1.40 -9.24
N ALA A 43 8.39 -2.50 -9.80
CA ALA A 43 7.58 -3.60 -10.32
C ALA A 43 6.78 -4.31 -9.21
N THR A 44 7.36 -4.48 -8.02
CA THR A 44 6.64 -5.03 -6.87
C THR A 44 5.57 -4.06 -6.38
N MET A 45 5.90 -2.76 -6.31
CA MET A 45 4.94 -1.73 -5.93
C MET A 45 3.73 -1.70 -6.89
N SER A 46 3.98 -1.72 -8.20
CA SER A 46 2.92 -1.75 -9.23
C SER A 46 1.98 -2.95 -9.07
N ARG A 47 2.50 -4.14 -8.75
CA ARG A 47 1.68 -5.34 -8.48
C ARG A 47 0.84 -5.23 -7.21
N MET A 48 1.25 -4.41 -6.25
CA MET A 48 0.51 -4.16 -5.01
C MET A 48 -0.65 -3.18 -5.20
N MET A 49 -0.66 -2.42 -6.31
CA MET A 49 -1.73 -1.46 -6.60
C MET A 49 -3.00 -2.19 -7.06
N PRO A 50 -4.19 -1.79 -6.55
CA PRO A 50 -5.43 -2.33 -7.08
C PRO A 50 -5.58 -1.91 -8.54
N ARG A 51 -6.00 -2.85 -9.41
CA ARG A 51 -6.13 -2.63 -10.87
C ARG A 51 -7.00 -1.42 -11.26
N ALA A 52 -7.86 -0.96 -10.35
CA ALA A 52 -8.72 0.21 -10.52
C ALA A 52 -8.05 1.57 -10.17
N ALA A 53 -6.94 1.58 -9.43
CA ALA A 53 -6.26 2.82 -9.00
C ALA A 53 -5.35 3.44 -10.07
N GLY A 54 -5.12 2.75 -11.20
CA GLY A 54 -4.33 3.27 -12.33
C GLY A 54 -5.00 4.38 -13.13
N LYS A 55 -6.27 4.68 -12.85
CA LYS A 55 -6.99 5.85 -13.38
C LYS A 55 -7.42 6.68 -12.18
N THR A 56 -6.55 7.55 -11.70
CA THR A 56 -6.91 8.60 -10.73
C THR A 56 -7.94 9.53 -11.38
N LYS A 57 -9.23 9.15 -11.35
CA LYS A 57 -10.28 10.16 -11.18
C LYS A 57 -9.96 10.79 -9.83
N LYS A 58 -9.70 12.10 -9.82
CA LYS A 58 -9.56 12.89 -8.58
C LYS A 58 -10.65 12.41 -7.62
N ILE A 59 -10.25 11.79 -6.52
CA ILE A 59 -11.17 11.53 -5.42
C ILE A 59 -11.52 12.94 -4.94
N PRO A 60 -12.79 13.39 -5.03
CA PRO A 60 -13.13 14.73 -4.58
C PRO A 60 -12.70 14.83 -3.12
N ASP A 61 -11.98 15.89 -2.78
CA ASP A 61 -11.68 16.22 -1.40
C ASP A 61 -13.00 16.20 -0.64
N VAL A 62 -13.16 15.18 0.21
CA VAL A 62 -14.23 15.20 1.21
C VAL A 62 -13.77 16.21 2.25
N VAL A 63 -14.13 17.45 1.94
CA VAL A 63 -14.27 18.66 2.75
C VAL A 63 -13.87 18.53 4.22
N SER A 64 -12.92 19.42 4.56
CA SER A 64 -12.63 20.06 5.86
C SER A 64 -11.93 19.25 6.95
#